data_AF-A0AAW0HVA8-F1
#
_entry.id   AF-A0AAW0HVA8-F1
#
_cell.length_a   1.000
_cell.length_b   1.000
_cell.length_c   1.000
_cell.angle_alpha   90.00
_cell.angle_beta   90.00
_cell.angle_gamma   90.00
#
_symmetry.space_group_name_H-M   'P 1'
#
loop_
_entity.id
_entity.type
_entity.pdbx_description
1 polymer ?
#
loop_
_entity_poly.entity_id
_entity_poly.type
_entity_poly.pdbx_seq_one_letter_code
_entity_poly.pdbx_strand_id
1 'polypeptide(L)'
;MNDAKKQCLLDPPGQMYIGNHRETSKEKLPQYYKNTGLGFKTLKIVIKGTSIGKKCPFIGNISIQDWLLFDVMIKMKMQRTIVIC
;
A
#
# COMPACT_ATOMS: atom_id res chain seq x y z
N MET A 1 10.86 15.31 -16.32
CA MET A 1 9.59 15.50 -17.06
C MET A 1 9.18 14.13 -17.57
N ASN A 2 8.00 13.65 -17.19
CA ASN A 2 7.45 12.29 -17.42
C ASN A 2 7.64 11.29 -16.27
N ASP A 3 7.36 11.75 -15.05
CA ASP A 3 6.83 10.85 -14.01
C ASP A 3 5.37 10.59 -14.35
N ALA A 4 5.14 9.73 -15.35
CA ALA A 4 3.82 9.24 -15.68
C ALA A 4 3.27 8.58 -14.41
N LYS A 5 2.42 9.34 -13.71
CA LYS A 5 1.66 8.91 -12.55
C LYS A 5 0.87 7.69 -12.98
N LYS A 6 1.42 6.49 -12.77
CA LYS A 6 0.67 5.23 -12.78
C LYS A 6 -0.18 5.17 -11.51
N GLN A 7 -1.00 6.20 -11.31
CA GLN A 7 -2.15 6.14 -10.44
C GLN A 7 -3.19 5.37 -11.25
N CYS A 8 -3.12 4.05 -11.22
CA CYS A 8 -4.23 3.24 -11.71
C CYS A 8 -5.45 3.60 -10.84
N LEU A 9 -6.45 4.22 -11.47
CA LEU A 9 -7.76 4.49 -10.90
C LEU A 9 -8.35 3.15 -10.47
N LEU A 10 -8.63 2.99 -9.17
CA LEU A 10 -9.33 1.82 -8.65
C LEU A 10 -10.82 2.17 -8.54
N ASP A 11 -11.64 1.55 -9.38
CA ASP A 11 -13.04 1.30 -9.04
C ASP A 11 -13.12 0.00 -8.20
N PRO A 12 -13.96 -0.09 -7.14
CA PRO A 12 -14.12 -1.34 -6.39
C PRO A 12 -15.26 -2.21 -6.96
N PRO A 13 -15.23 -3.56 -6.88
CA PRO A 13 -14.14 -4.47 -6.52
C PRO A 13 -13.81 -5.50 -7.64
N GLY A 14 -12.54 -5.85 -7.81
CA GLY A 14 -12.15 -7.13 -8.42
C GLY A 14 -11.18 -7.06 -9.58
N GLN A 15 -9.92 -7.38 -9.26
CA GLN A 15 -8.90 -7.93 -10.16
C GLN A 15 -8.19 -6.93 -11.10
N MET A 16 -6.86 -6.85 -10.96
CA MET A 16 -5.99 -6.28 -11.99
C MET A 16 -5.98 -7.27 -13.17
N TYR A 17 -6.70 -6.98 -14.25
CA TYR A 17 -6.53 -7.69 -15.51
C TYR A 17 -5.25 -7.14 -16.17
N ILE A 18 -4.21 -7.96 -16.31
CA ILE A 18 -3.08 -7.60 -17.16
C ILE A 18 -3.55 -7.72 -18.61
N GLY A 19 -3.90 -6.59 -19.21
CA GLY A 19 -4.12 -6.47 -20.64
C GLY A 19 -2.78 -6.60 -21.39
N ASN A 20 -2.74 -7.63 -22.25
CA ASN A 20 -1.80 -7.89 -23.33
C ASN A 20 -0.46 -8.60 -23.01
N HIS A 21 -0.52 -9.91 -23.29
CA HIS A 21 0.52 -10.77 -23.84
C HIS A 21 1.61 -10.04 -24.64
N ARG A 22 2.76 -9.79 -24.00
CA ARG A 22 4.08 -9.73 -24.65
C ARG A 22 5.11 -10.33 -23.70
N GLU A 23 5.60 -11.52 -24.06
CA GLU A 23 6.78 -12.10 -23.43
C GLU A 23 7.99 -11.20 -23.68
N THR A 24 8.73 -10.85 -22.61
CA THR A 24 10.20 -10.90 -22.55
C THR A 24 10.70 -10.22 -21.26
N SER A 25 11.63 -10.90 -20.59
CA SER A 25 12.34 -10.52 -19.36
C SER A 25 11.56 -10.67 -18.04
N LYS A 26 12.25 -11.14 -17.01
CA LYS A 26 11.78 -11.25 -15.62
C LYS A 26 11.63 -9.86 -15.01
N GLU A 27 10.83 -8.99 -15.63
CA GLU A 27 10.49 -7.70 -15.07
C GLU A 27 9.65 -7.94 -13.82
N LYS A 28 10.16 -7.46 -12.68
CA LYS A 28 9.43 -7.49 -11.41
C LYS A 28 8.06 -6.89 -11.65
N LEU A 29 7.02 -7.68 -11.41
CA LEU A 29 5.63 -7.23 -11.48
C LEU A 29 5.53 -5.87 -10.77
N PRO A 30 4.96 -4.84 -11.43
CA PRO A 30 4.82 -3.53 -10.81
C PRO A 30 3.97 -3.68 -9.54
N GLN A 31 4.59 -3.46 -8.38
CA GLN A 31 3.93 -3.58 -7.10
C GLN A 31 2.92 -2.43 -6.95
N TYR A 32 1.65 -2.77 -6.74
CA TYR A 32 0.63 -1.78 -6.46
C TYR A 32 0.82 -1.20 -5.06
N TYR A 33 0.94 0.13 -4.98
CA TYR A 33 0.83 0.88 -3.74
C TYR A 33 -0.05 2.10 -3.97
N LYS A 34 -0.85 2.46 -2.97
CA LYS A 34 -1.72 3.62 -2.98
C LYS A 34 -1.17 4.72 -2.10
N ASN A 35 -1.48 5.95 -2.47
CA ASN A 35 -1.31 7.10 -1.60
C ASN A 35 -2.54 7.19 -0.68
N THR A 36 -2.32 7.13 0.62
CA THR A 36 -3.40 7.12 1.63
C THR A 36 -3.99 8.50 1.90
N GLY A 37 -3.36 9.57 1.40
CA GLY A 37 -3.76 10.95 1.72
C GLY A 37 -3.18 11.45 3.05
N LEU A 38 -3.66 12.60 3.55
CA LEU A 38 -3.23 13.23 4.81
C LEU A 38 -1.74 13.63 4.89
N GLY A 39 -1.03 13.72 3.75
CA GLY A 39 0.38 14.12 3.69
C GLY A 39 1.37 13.02 4.09
N PHE A 40 0.90 11.79 4.35
CA PHE A 40 1.77 10.67 4.67
C PHE A 40 2.56 10.21 3.43
N LYS A 41 3.87 10.12 3.57
CA LYS A 41 4.76 9.60 2.53
C LYS A 41 4.73 8.07 2.52
N THR A 42 4.65 7.47 1.34
CA THR A 42 4.80 6.02 1.18
C THR A 42 6.17 5.56 1.65
N LEU A 43 6.20 4.50 2.47
CA LEU A 43 7.44 3.98 3.02
C LEU A 43 8.32 3.33 1.93
N LYS A 44 9.64 3.53 2.03
CA LYS A 44 10.61 2.90 1.11
C LYS A 44 10.53 1.36 1.10
N ILE A 45 10.12 0.74 2.20
CA ILE A 45 9.93 -0.72 2.30
C ILE A 45 8.78 -1.23 1.41
N VAL A 46 7.74 -0.43 1.23
CA VAL A 46 6.60 -0.73 0.36
C VAL A 46 7.06 -0.64 -1.10
N ILE A 47 7.79 0.43 -1.43
CA ILE A 47 8.35 0.66 -2.78
C ILE A 47 9.32 -0.47 -3.17
N LYS A 48 10.09 -0.98 -2.21
CA LYS A 48 11.03 -2.10 -2.42
C LYS A 48 10.34 -3.47 -2.52
N GLY A 49 9.03 -3.57 -2.27
CA GLY A 49 8.26 -4.80 -2.44
C GLY A 49 8.42 -5.82 -1.31
N THR A 50 8.78 -5.40 -0.09
CA THR A 50 8.75 -6.32 1.07
C THR A 50 7.31 -6.79 1.30
N SER A 51 7.14 -8.07 1.62
CA SER A 51 5.82 -8.66 1.85
C SER A 51 5.14 -8.04 3.07
N ILE A 52 4.16 -7.20 2.78
CA ILE A 52 3.39 -6.45 3.77
C ILE A 52 1.95 -6.96 3.72
N GLY A 53 1.32 -7.09 4.88
CA GLY A 53 0.01 -7.74 5.00
C GLY A 53 -1.11 -7.01 4.23
N LYS A 54 -2.17 -7.75 3.90
CA LYS A 54 -3.39 -7.23 3.22
C LYS A 54 -4.09 -6.08 3.96
N LYS A 55 -3.82 -5.92 5.27
CA LYS A 55 -4.36 -4.86 6.12
C LYS A 55 -3.51 -3.57 6.13
N CYS A 56 -2.46 -3.49 5.31
CA CYS A 56 -1.64 -2.27 5.26
C CYS A 56 -2.38 -1.16 4.51
N PRO A 57 -2.37 0.09 5.00
CA PRO A 57 -3.00 1.22 4.31
C PRO A 57 -2.33 1.58 2.98
N PHE A 58 -1.08 1.16 2.72
CA PHE A 58 -0.38 1.51 1.48
C PHE A 58 -0.55 0.48 0.35
N ILE A 59 -0.91 -0.76 0.65
CA ILE A 59 -1.02 -1.84 -0.36
C ILE A 59 -2.43 -2.46 -0.37
N GLY A 60 -3.06 -2.55 0.80
CA GLY A 60 -4.35 -3.20 0.99
C GLY A 60 -5.55 -2.32 0.67
N ASN A 61 -6.74 -2.93 0.67
CA ASN A 61 -8.01 -2.23 0.51
C ASN A 61 -8.51 -1.63 1.84
N ILE A 62 -7.69 -0.80 2.50
CA ILE A 62 -8.06 -0.10 3.75
C ILE A 62 -7.79 1.39 3.58
N SER A 63 -8.80 2.23 3.77
CA SER A 63 -8.66 3.69 3.81
C SER A 63 -8.42 4.17 5.24
N ILE A 64 -7.57 5.18 5.42
CA ILE A 64 -7.52 5.95 6.67
C ILE A 64 -8.63 6.98 6.58
N GLN A 65 -9.60 6.89 7.48
CA GLN A 65 -10.74 7.80 7.58
C GLN A 65 -10.86 8.25 9.04
N ASP A 66 -11.60 9.33 9.24
CA ASP A 66 -11.87 9.93 10.54
C ASP A 66 -10.63 10.54 11.24
N TRP A 67 -10.47 10.28 12.54
CA TRP A 67 -9.54 10.98 13.41
C TRP A 67 -8.16 10.32 13.44
N LEU A 68 -7.10 11.14 13.36
CA LEU A 68 -5.73 10.70 13.64
C LEU A 68 -5.46 10.76 15.14
N LEU A 69 -5.30 9.60 15.77
CA LEU A 69 -4.88 9.47 17.16
C LEU A 69 -3.35 9.53 17.25
N PHE A 70 -2.83 10.31 18.20
CA PHE A 70 -1.40 10.41 18.50
C PHE A 70 -1.20 10.02 19.96
N ASP A 71 -0.53 8.89 20.19
CA ASP A 71 -0.32 8.37 21.53
C ASP A 71 0.95 7.52 21.65
N VAL A 72 1.31 7.18 22.88
CA VAL A 72 2.46 6.35 23.22
C VAL A 72 2.07 4.87 23.18
N MET A 73 3.00 4.05 22.69
CA MET A 73 2.82 2.61 22.58
C MET A 73 3.05 1.92 23.94
N ILE A 74 2.13 1.03 24.33
CA ILE A 74 2.19 0.33 25.63
C ILE A 74 2.65 -1.12 25.50
N LYS A 75 2.15 -1.86 24.51
CA LYS A 75 2.49 -3.29 24.32
C LYS A 75 2.64 -3.64 22.84
N MET A 76 3.68 -4.42 22.53
CA MET A 76 3.94 -5.04 21.22
C MET A 76 3.91 -6.57 21.27
N LYS A 77 3.03 -7.17 22.07
CA LYS A 77 2.99 -8.64 22.20
C LYS A 77 2.28 -9.36 21.07
N MET A 78 1.52 -8.63 20.24
CA MET A 78 0.69 -9.20 19.18
C MET A 78 1.39 -9.13 17.82
N GLN A 79 1.20 -10.14 16.98
CA GLN A 79 1.73 -10.11 15.61
C GLN A 79 0.98 -9.08 14.77
N ARG A 80 1.73 -8.17 14.12
CA ARG A 80 1.21 -7.15 13.18
C ARG A 80 0.16 -6.19 13.78
N THR A 81 0.09 -6.07 15.11
CA THR A 81 -0.82 -5.15 15.85
C THR A 81 -0.10 -4.62 17.10
N ILE A 82 -0.34 -3.37 17.46
CA ILE A 82 0.17 -2.73 18.69
C ILE A 82 -0.99 -2.19 19.52
N VAL A 83 -0.79 -2.08 20.84
CA VAL A 83 -1.77 -1.48 21.76
C VAL A 83 -1.28 -0.09 22.18
N ILE A 84 -2.17 0.90 22.01
CA ILE A 84 -2.05 2.31 22.41
C ILE A 84 -3.12 2.60 23.48
N CYS A 85 -2.84 3.48 24.44
CA CYS A 85 -3.82 3.96 25.43
C CYS A 85 -3.64 5.42 25.74
#